data_AF-A0A838W3S4-F1
#
_entry.id   AF-A0A838W3S4-F1
#
_cell.length_a   1.000
_cell.length_b   1.000
_cell.length_c   1.000
_cell.angle_alpha   90.00
_cell.angle_beta   90.00
_cell.angle_gamma   90.00
#
_symmetry.space_group_name_H-M   'P 1'
#
loop_
_entity.id
_entity.type
_entity.pdbx_description
1 polymer ?
#
loop_
_entity_poly.entity_id
_entity_poly.type
_entity_poly.pdbx_seq_one_letter_code
_entity_poly.pdbx_strand_id
1 'polypeptide(L)'
;MMYTIDSGKVNTILDLYKINDSHRDSRIWFLEELDANSYGDYHKKYSNSPIERSHFIAVCGFFELSGVLMNHGLIDPDLYFDIFNPSPFWHKAQPIVDGMREKRPHIYENFEILNNKRQNWTKKRKEEEAEKEQRG
;
A
#
# COMPACT_ATOMS: atom_id res chain seq x y z
N MET A 1 -18.00 19.59 24.02
CA MET A 1 -16.72 19.81 23.27
C MET A 1 -17.02 19.49 21.82
N MET A 2 -16.96 20.49 20.94
CA MET A 2 -17.31 20.32 19.52
C MET A 2 -16.03 19.84 18.81
N TYR A 3 -16.02 18.61 18.29
CA TYR A 3 -14.89 18.13 17.50
C TYR A 3 -14.84 18.92 16.20
N THR A 4 -13.83 19.78 16.04
CA THR A 4 -13.54 20.39 14.74
C THR A 4 -12.96 19.30 13.86
N ILE A 5 -13.76 18.81 12.91
CA ILE A 5 -13.27 17.90 11.87
C ILE A 5 -12.28 18.69 11.02
N ASP A 6 -11.03 18.23 10.97
CA ASP A 6 -10.04 18.72 10.01
C ASP A 6 -10.46 18.27 8.61
N SER A 7 -11.17 19.14 7.91
CA SER A 7 -11.69 18.87 6.56
C SER A 7 -10.58 18.55 5.55
N GLY A 8 -9.34 19.01 5.78
CA GLY A 8 -8.20 18.70 4.93
C GLY A 8 -7.79 17.22 4.99
N LYS A 9 -7.81 16.63 6.19
CA LYS A 9 -7.48 15.20 6.39
C LYS A 9 -8.54 14.28 5.81
N VAL A 10 -9.82 14.63 5.98
CA VAL A 10 -10.93 13.88 5.41
C VAL A 10 -10.86 13.90 3.88
N ASN A 11 -10.61 15.07 3.28
CA ASN A 11 -10.46 15.20 1.84
C ASN A 11 -9.28 14.38 1.31
N THR A 12 -8.17 14.31 2.04
CA THR A 12 -7.01 13.49 1.66
C THR A 12 -7.37 12.01 1.53
N ILE A 13 -8.10 11.44 2.49
CA ILE A 13 -8.56 10.04 2.42
C ILE A 13 -9.56 9.84 1.27
N LEU A 14 -10.49 10.79 1.07
CA LEU A 14 -11.45 10.70 -0.04
C LEU A 14 -10.75 10.75 -1.40
N ASP A 15 -9.72 11.57 -1.55
CA ASP A 15 -8.96 11.68 -2.80
C ASP A 15 -8.09 10.43 -3.04
N LEU A 16 -7.48 9.87 -1.99
CA LEU A 16 -6.85 8.55 -2.08
C LEU A 16 -7.85 7.47 -2.48
N TYR A 17 -9.07 7.49 -1.94
CA TYR A 17 -10.10 6.53 -2.34
C TYR A 17 -10.44 6.65 -3.84
N LYS A 18 -10.57 7.88 -4.36
CA LYS A 18 -10.81 8.10 -5.81
C LYS A 18 -9.64 7.62 -6.67
N ILE A 19 -8.40 7.89 -6.27
CA ILE A 19 -7.20 7.41 -6.99
C ILE A 19 -7.14 5.89 -6.95
N ASN A 20 -7.41 5.30 -5.79
CA ASN A 20 -7.48 3.86 -5.65
C ASN A 20 -8.56 3.32 -6.61
N ASP A 21 -9.78 3.84 -6.57
CA ASP A 21 -10.88 3.38 -7.43
C ASP A 21 -10.57 3.53 -8.93
N SER A 22 -9.91 4.61 -9.36
CA SER A 22 -9.47 4.77 -10.75
C SER A 22 -8.40 3.77 -11.17
N HIS A 23 -7.69 3.14 -10.23
CA HIS A 23 -6.74 2.05 -10.45
C HIS A 23 -7.36 0.65 -10.30
N ARG A 24 -8.69 0.51 -10.34
CA ARG A 24 -9.38 -0.78 -10.16
C ARG A 24 -8.80 -1.90 -11.04
N ASP A 25 -8.67 -1.67 -12.34
CA ASP A 25 -8.16 -2.70 -13.27
C ASP A 25 -6.70 -3.04 -12.96
N SER A 26 -5.89 -2.02 -12.64
CA SER A 26 -4.51 -2.22 -12.22
C SER A 26 -4.40 -3.09 -10.97
N ARG A 27 -5.27 -2.90 -9.97
CA ARG A 27 -5.28 -3.73 -8.76
C ARG A 27 -5.70 -5.17 -9.05
N ILE A 28 -6.71 -5.37 -9.89
CA ILE A 28 -7.16 -6.70 -10.29
C ILE A 28 -6.02 -7.43 -10.98
N TRP A 29 -5.42 -6.80 -11.99
CA TRP A 29 -4.25 -7.35 -12.67
C TRP A 29 -3.10 -7.65 -11.68
N PHE A 30 -2.80 -6.73 -10.75
CA PHE A 30 -1.71 -6.92 -9.79
C PHE A 30 -1.95 -8.11 -8.86
N LEU A 31 -3.18 -8.36 -8.44
CA LEU A 31 -3.48 -9.46 -7.52
C LEU A 31 -3.69 -10.79 -8.25
N GLU A 32 -4.35 -10.78 -9.40
CA GLU A 32 -4.78 -12.00 -10.09
C GLU A 32 -3.79 -12.44 -11.19
N GLU A 33 -3.18 -11.49 -11.91
CA GLU A 33 -2.44 -11.76 -13.16
C GLU A 33 -0.92 -11.52 -13.07
N LEU A 34 -0.48 -10.65 -12.15
CA LEU A 34 0.96 -10.47 -11.91
C LEU A 34 1.53 -11.77 -11.33
N ASP A 35 2.29 -12.44 -12.18
CA ASP A 35 3.00 -13.67 -11.91
C ASP A 35 4.48 -13.42 -12.13
N ALA A 36 5.16 -12.87 -11.13
CA ALA A 36 6.61 -12.72 -11.16
C ALA A 36 7.19 -12.78 -9.74
N ASN A 37 8.19 -13.65 -9.55
CA ASN A 37 8.83 -13.87 -8.25
C ASN A 37 10.22 -13.22 -8.13
N SER A 38 10.58 -12.36 -9.08
CA SER A 38 11.82 -11.57 -9.06
C SER A 38 11.75 -10.43 -10.08
N TYR A 39 12.65 -9.44 -9.97
CA TYR A 39 12.80 -8.39 -10.99
C TYR A 39 13.15 -8.95 -12.37
N GLY A 40 14.00 -9.98 -12.43
CA GLY A 40 14.38 -10.62 -13.70
C GLY A 40 13.20 -11.29 -14.40
N ASP A 41 12.35 -12.00 -13.65
CA ASP A 41 11.14 -12.63 -14.18
C ASP A 41 10.10 -11.58 -14.63
N TYR A 42 9.89 -10.56 -13.79
CA TYR A 42 9.04 -9.41 -14.13
C TYR A 42 9.51 -8.73 -15.42
N HIS A 43 10.80 -8.46 -15.54
CA HIS A 43 11.37 -7.86 -16.74
C HIS A 43 11.16 -8.77 -17.95
N LYS A 44 11.41 -10.07 -17.83
CA LYS A 44 11.23 -11.02 -18.95
C LYS A 44 9.79 -11.09 -19.43
N LYS A 45 8.81 -11.12 -18.52
CA LYS A 45 7.38 -11.26 -18.84
C LYS A 45 6.74 -9.96 -19.34
N TYR A 46 7.15 -8.81 -18.79
CA TYR A 46 6.41 -7.56 -18.94
C TYR A 46 7.22 -6.40 -19.54
N SER A 47 8.50 -6.55 -19.90
CA SER A 47 9.30 -5.43 -20.44
C SER A 47 8.73 -4.84 -21.73
N ASN A 48 8.10 -5.67 -22.56
CA ASN A 48 7.53 -5.29 -23.85
C ASN A 48 6.03 -5.01 -23.78
N SER A 49 5.46 -4.94 -22.58
CA SER A 49 4.02 -4.84 -22.37
C SER A 49 3.70 -3.55 -21.61
N PRO A 50 3.43 -2.43 -22.33
CA PRO A 50 3.28 -1.11 -21.72
C PRO A 50 2.12 -1.02 -20.72
N ILE A 51 1.07 -1.81 -20.92
CA ILE A 51 -0.15 -1.81 -20.10
C ILE A 51 0.12 -2.46 -18.74
N GLU A 52 0.75 -3.62 -18.72
CA GLU A 52 1.12 -4.37 -17.53
C GLU A 52 2.14 -3.60 -16.68
N ARG A 53 3.07 -2.93 -17.36
CA ARG A 53 3.98 -1.99 -16.69
C ARG A 53 3.23 -0.81 -16.06
N SER A 54 2.23 -0.26 -16.73
CA SER A 54 1.44 0.85 -16.17
C SER A 54 0.59 0.39 -14.98
N HIS A 55 0.04 -0.83 -15.02
CA HIS A 55 -0.66 -1.43 -13.88
C HIS A 55 0.25 -1.58 -12.66
N PHE A 56 1.45 -2.13 -12.84
CA PHE A 56 2.45 -2.25 -11.76
C PHE A 56 2.79 -0.88 -11.16
N ILE A 57 3.09 0.10 -12.01
CA ILE A 57 3.44 1.47 -11.58
C ILE A 57 2.27 2.14 -10.85
N ALA A 58 1.04 1.98 -11.32
CA ALA A 58 -0.14 2.58 -10.72
C ALA A 58 -0.38 2.09 -9.28
N VAL A 59 -0.25 0.77 -9.06
CA VAL A 59 -0.44 0.16 -7.74
C VAL A 59 0.70 0.54 -6.80
N CYS A 60 1.96 0.33 -7.21
CA CYS A 60 3.11 0.67 -6.37
C CYS A 60 3.16 2.18 -6.07
N GLY A 61 2.82 3.03 -7.05
CA GLY A 61 2.77 4.47 -6.89
C GLY A 61 1.67 4.94 -5.92
N PHE A 62 0.50 4.31 -5.94
CA PHE A 62 -0.57 4.61 -4.99
C PHE A 62 -0.16 4.35 -3.54
N PHE A 63 0.47 3.19 -3.27
CA PHE A 63 0.92 2.86 -1.93
C PHE A 63 2.16 3.64 -1.51
N GLU A 64 3.05 3.98 -2.44
CA GLU A 64 4.17 4.89 -2.18
C GLU A 64 3.67 6.26 -1.72
N LEU A 65 2.74 6.87 -2.46
CA LEU A 65 2.09 8.13 -2.07
C LEU A 65 1.43 8.02 -0.69
N SER A 66 0.69 6.93 -0.46
CA SER A 66 0.03 6.69 0.82
C SER A 66 1.04 6.62 1.98
N GLY A 67 2.18 5.95 1.77
CA GLY A 67 3.27 5.87 2.74
C GLY A 67 3.88 7.23 3.04
N VAL A 68 4.13 8.06 2.02
CA VAL A 68 4.63 9.44 2.19
C VAL A 68 3.65 10.27 3.04
N LEU A 69 2.37 10.32 2.66
CA LEU A 69 1.37 11.11 3.38
C LEU A 69 1.24 10.67 4.85
N MET A 70 1.31 9.36 5.11
CA MET A 70 1.28 8.82 6.47
C MET A 70 2.56 9.12 7.25
N ASN A 71 3.73 9.08 6.61
CA ASN A 71 5.01 9.42 7.24
C ASN A 71 5.08 10.89 7.67
N HIS A 72 4.35 11.77 6.98
CA HIS A 72 4.25 13.19 7.30
C HIS A 72 3.04 13.55 8.19
N GLY A 73 2.31 12.56 8.72
CA GLY A 73 1.18 12.81 9.64
C GLY A 73 -0.04 13.47 8.99
N LEU A 74 -0.15 13.43 7.67
CA LEU A 74 -1.27 14.01 6.90
C LEU A 74 -2.50 13.09 6.89
N ILE A 75 -2.33 11.83 7.29
CA ILE A 75 -3.38 10.81 7.32
C ILE A 75 -3.33 10.09 8.66
N ASP A 76 -4.51 9.86 9.23
CA ASP A 76 -4.68 9.01 10.41
C ASP A 76 -4.48 7.52 10.04
N PRO A 77 -3.56 6.79 10.70
CA PRO A 77 -3.29 5.39 10.37
C PRO A 77 -4.49 4.45 10.58
N ASP A 78 -5.31 4.67 11.62
CA ASP A 78 -6.44 3.81 11.92
C ASP A 78 -7.48 3.93 10.81
N LEU A 79 -7.84 5.16 10.42
CA LEU A 79 -8.75 5.42 9.32
C LEU A 79 -8.21 4.86 7.99
N TYR A 80 -6.92 5.01 7.71
CA TYR A 80 -6.33 4.50 6.48
C TYR A 80 -6.37 2.96 6.42
N PHE A 81 -5.97 2.28 7.51
CA PHE A 81 -5.86 0.82 7.51
C PHE A 81 -7.19 0.08 7.62
N ASP A 82 -8.23 0.74 8.12
CA ASP A 82 -9.61 0.24 8.03
C ASP A 82 -10.13 0.26 6.58
N ILE A 83 -9.65 1.19 5.73
CA ILE A 83 -10.10 1.33 4.33
C ILE A 83 -9.21 0.55 3.36
N PHE A 84 -7.89 0.64 3.52
CA PHE A 84 -6.90 0.12 2.58
C PHE A 84 -6.05 -0.98 3.20
N ASN A 85 -5.75 -2.02 2.42
CA ASN A 85 -4.86 -3.11 2.81
C ASN A 85 -3.65 -3.19 1.89
N PRO A 86 -2.49 -2.62 2.26
CA PRO A 86 -1.29 -2.66 1.44
C PRO A 86 -0.64 -4.06 1.38
N SER A 87 -0.86 -4.92 2.37
CA SER A 87 -0.04 -6.13 2.56
C SER A 87 -0.10 -7.13 1.40
N PRO A 88 -1.25 -7.49 0.82
CA PRO A 88 -1.29 -8.39 -0.34
C PRO A 88 -0.50 -7.86 -1.54
N PHE A 89 -0.56 -6.54 -1.75
CA PHE A 89 0.16 -5.89 -2.84
C PHE A 89 1.65 -5.81 -2.56
N TRP A 90 2.05 -5.49 -1.32
CA TRP A 90 3.46 -5.46 -0.94
C TRP A 90 4.10 -6.84 -1.09
N HIS A 91 3.43 -7.90 -0.62
CA HIS A 91 3.97 -9.27 -0.73
C HIS A 91 4.22 -9.68 -2.19
N LYS A 92 3.36 -9.28 -3.14
CA LYS A 92 3.58 -9.49 -4.58
C LYS A 92 4.65 -8.57 -5.17
N ALA A 93 4.71 -7.32 -4.73
CA ALA A 93 5.66 -6.34 -5.24
C ALA A 93 7.10 -6.59 -4.77
N GLN A 94 7.28 -7.01 -3.51
CA GLN A 94 8.56 -7.06 -2.82
C GLN A 94 9.68 -7.73 -3.62
N PRO A 95 9.56 -8.99 -4.10
CA PRO A 95 10.67 -9.63 -4.81
C PRO A 95 11.06 -8.92 -6.13
N ILE A 96 10.13 -8.17 -6.73
CA ILE A 96 10.38 -7.36 -7.91
C ILE A 96 11.07 -6.05 -7.51
N VAL A 97 10.54 -5.37 -6.49
CA VAL A 97 11.08 -4.10 -5.97
C VAL A 97 12.51 -4.29 -5.46
N ASP A 98 12.80 -5.37 -4.74
CA ASP A 98 14.13 -5.67 -4.22
C ASP A 98 15.18 -5.77 -5.35
N GLY A 99 14.83 -6.39 -6.47
CA GLY A 99 15.72 -6.41 -7.65
C GLY A 99 15.79 -5.06 -8.39
N MET A 100 14.72 -4.26 -8.39
CA MET A 100 14.78 -2.89 -8.93
C MET A 100 15.77 -2.01 -8.16
N ARG A 101 15.93 -2.26 -6.86
CA ARG A 101 16.80 -1.47 -5.97
C ARG A 101 18.28 -1.60 -6.27
N GLU A 102 18.71 -2.61 -7.02
CA GLU A 102 20.08 -2.68 -7.56
C GLU A 102 20.45 -1.43 -8.38
N LYS A 103 19.49 -0.84 -9.09
CA LYS A 103 19.68 0.37 -9.90
C LYS A 103 19.05 1.62 -9.28
N ARG A 104 18.03 1.45 -8.44
CA ARG A 104 17.25 2.54 -7.83
C ARG A 104 17.04 2.26 -6.34
N PRO A 105 18.04 2.50 -5.48
CA PRO A 105 18.06 2.00 -4.11
C PRO A 105 16.83 2.35 -3.25
N HIS A 106 16.21 3.49 -3.50
CA HIS A 106 15.08 4.02 -2.72
C HIS A 106 13.72 3.82 -3.37
N ILE A 107 13.63 3.07 -4.48
CA ILE A 107 12.34 2.91 -5.17
C ILE A 107 11.35 2.15 -4.27
N TYR A 108 10.16 2.73 -4.13
CA TYR A 108 9.04 2.20 -3.35
C TYR A 108 9.35 1.94 -1.86
N GLU A 109 10.27 2.70 -1.25
CA GLU A 109 10.59 2.56 0.18
C GLU A 109 9.42 2.97 1.09
N ASN A 110 8.59 3.94 0.70
CA ASN A 110 7.45 4.34 1.52
C ASN A 110 6.31 3.30 1.45
N PHE A 111 6.17 2.58 0.33
CA PHE A 111 5.28 1.42 0.26
C PHE A 111 5.70 0.32 1.24
N GLU A 112 6.99 -0.01 1.31
CA GLU A 112 7.50 -0.98 2.30
C GLU A 112 7.21 -0.52 3.74
N ILE A 113 7.55 0.72 4.06
CA ILE A 113 7.30 1.31 5.38
C ILE A 113 5.80 1.29 5.72
N LEU A 114 4.93 1.59 4.75
CA LEU A 114 3.48 1.54 4.91
C LEU A 114 3.00 0.11 5.25
N ASN A 115 3.52 -0.91 4.56
CA ASN A 115 3.21 -2.30 4.89
C ASN A 115 3.66 -2.66 6.31
N ASN A 116 4.87 -2.26 6.71
CA ASN A 116 5.38 -2.53 8.06
C ASN A 116 4.50 -1.86 9.13
N LYS A 117 4.04 -0.63 8.89
CA LYS A 117 3.06 0.06 9.74
C LYS A 117 1.75 -0.71 9.84
N ARG A 118 1.23 -1.24 8.74
CA ARG A 118 0.01 -2.08 8.73
C ARG A 118 0.18 -3.35 9.56
N GLN A 119 1.32 -4.04 9.44
CA GLN A 119 1.58 -5.26 10.20
C GLN A 119 1.59 -4.97 11.71
N ASN A 120 2.27 -3.90 12.13
CA ASN A 120 2.30 -3.45 13.53
C ASN A 120 0.91 -3.05 14.03
N TRP A 121 0.16 -2.29 13.23
CA TRP A 121 -1.23 -1.92 13.55
C TRP A 121 -2.13 -3.14 13.75
N THR A 122 -2.01 -4.15 12.88
CA THR A 122 -2.80 -5.37 12.94
C THR A 122 -2.44 -6.21 14.17
N LYS A 123 -1.15 -6.27 14.52
CA LYS A 123 -0.67 -6.96 15.73
C LYS A 123 -1.24 -6.31 17.00
N LYS A 124 -1.14 -4.98 17.10
CA LYS A 124 -1.65 -4.22 18.23
C LYS A 124 -3.14 -4.46 18.48
N ARG A 125 -3.96 -4.45 17.41
CA ARG A 125 -5.40 -4.73 17.54
C ARG A 125 -5.70 -6.12 18.10
N LYS A 126 -4.97 -7.14 17.64
CA LYS A 126 -5.13 -8.51 18.15
C LYS A 126 -4.76 -8.63 19.64
N GLU A 127 -3.72 -7.93 20.07
CA GLU A 127 -3.32 -7.89 21.48
C GLU A 127 -4.41 -7.22 22.34
N GLU A 128 -4.95 -6.09 21.89
CA GLU A 128 -6.05 -5.38 22.58
C GLU A 128 -7.34 -6.20 22.64
N GLU A 129 -7.65 -6.98 21.59
CA GLU A 129 -8.80 -7.90 21.56
C GLU A 129 -8.61 -9.05 22.56
N ALA A 130 -7.43 -9.68 22.59
CA ALA A 130 -7.12 -10.75 23.54
C ALA A 130 -7.15 -10.27 25.01
N GLU A 131 -6.70 -9.04 25.29
CA GLU A 131 -6.77 -8.46 26.64
C GLU A 131 -8.21 -8.20 27.09
N LYS A 132 -9.11 -7.84 26.17
CA LYS A 132 -10.54 -7.64 26.48
C LYS A 132 -11.23 -8.97 26.81
N GLU A 133 -10.91 -10.02 26.06
CA GLU A 133 -11.45 -11.37 26.29
C GLU A 133 -10.99 -11.96 27.64
N GLN A 134 -9.79 -11.61 28.11
CA GLN A 134 -9.28 -12.07 29.41
C GLN A 134 -9.87 -11.30 30.62
N ARG A 135 -10.48 -10.13 30.38
CA ARG A 135 -11.06 -9.27 31.42
C ARG A 135 -12.59 -9.35 31.51
N GLY A 136 -13.25 -9.99 30.54
CA GLY A 136 -14.69 -10.25 30.52
C GLY A 136 -15.03 -11.62 31.08
#